data_AF-A0A1Y4DUU1-F1
#
_entry.id   AF-A0A1Y4DUU1-F1
#
_cell.length_a   1.000
_cell.length_b   1.000
_cell.length_c   1.000
_cell.angle_alpha   90.00
_cell.angle_beta   90.00
_cell.angle_gamma   90.00
#
_symmetry.space_group_name_H-M   'P 1'
#
loop_
_entity.id
_entity.type
_entity.pdbx_description
1 polymer ?
#
loop_
_entity_poly.entity_id
_entity_poly.type
_entity_poly.pdbx_seq_one_letter_code
_entity_poly.pdbx_strand_id
1 'polypeptide(L)'
;MTRAGATLGDIPARVPWTALRSFVEHLDSSSELMKEMHPETADWQGASRVPMILADIYDLLAIFRWQYATANTKKGKKKPKKPKPYERPGASREKKGTRIGRDPIPISEFDTWWDGSDD
;
A
#
# COMPACT_ATOMS: atom_id res chain seq x y z
N MET A 1 5.63 21.85 10.35
CA MET A 1 6.04 22.34 9.02
C MET A 1 4.93 22.06 8.02
N THR A 2 4.48 23.06 7.26
CA THR A 2 3.54 22.85 6.15
C THR A 2 4.30 22.32 4.93
N ARG A 3 3.66 21.47 4.10
CA ARG A 3 4.30 20.90 2.88
C ARG A 3 4.86 21.98 1.94
N ALA A 4 4.25 23.16 1.92
CA ALA A 4 4.65 24.28 1.06
C ALA A 4 5.71 25.20 1.67
N GLY A 5 6.10 25.02 2.95
CA GLY A 5 7.05 25.91 3.64
C GLY A 5 6.55 27.35 3.83
N ALA A 6 5.26 27.59 3.55
CA ALA A 6 4.55 28.85 3.69
C ALA A 6 3.16 28.58 4.29
N THR A 7 2.56 29.63 4.84
CA THR A 7 1.24 29.64 5.48
C THR A 7 0.33 30.66 4.79
N LEU A 8 -0.98 30.62 5.09
CA LEU A 8 -1.94 31.63 4.59
C LEU A 8 -1.57 33.06 5.00
N GLY A 9 -0.89 33.24 6.14
CA GLY A 9 -0.42 34.56 6.60
C GLY A 9 0.76 35.12 5.81
N ASP A 10 1.43 34.31 4.99
CA ASP A 10 2.53 34.73 4.11
C ASP A 10 2.03 35.37 2.80
N ILE A 11 0.71 35.47 2.61
CA ILE A 11 0.07 36.01 1.40
C ILE A 11 -0.41 37.45 1.64
N PRO A 12 -0.14 38.41 0.74
CA PRO A 12 0.66 38.29 -0.49
C PRO A 12 2.16 38.54 -0.28
N ALA A 13 2.61 38.83 0.95
CA ALA A 13 3.93 39.40 1.22
C ALA A 13 5.11 38.54 0.75
N ARG A 14 4.97 37.21 0.79
CA ARG A 14 5.99 36.23 0.38
C ARG A 14 5.53 35.31 -0.74
N VAL A 15 4.22 35.06 -0.83
CA VAL A 15 3.60 34.25 -1.90
C VAL A 15 2.47 35.05 -2.55
N PRO A 16 2.53 35.37 -3.85
CA PRO A 16 1.46 36.11 -4.51
C PRO A 16 0.18 35.26 -4.65
N TRP A 17 -0.97 35.91 -4.74
CA TRP A 17 -2.27 35.25 -4.95
C TRP A 17 -2.31 34.36 -6.20
N THR A 18 -1.58 34.74 -7.25
CA THR A 18 -1.45 33.95 -8.47
C THR A 18 -0.74 32.62 -8.23
N ALA A 19 0.26 32.60 -7.34
CA ALA A 19 0.96 31.38 -6.96
C ALA A 19 0.09 30.47 -6.09
N LEU A 20 -0.68 31.02 -5.15
CA LEU A 20 -1.66 30.24 -4.39
C LEU A 20 -2.71 29.62 -5.31
N ARG A 21 -3.24 30.41 -6.25
CA ARG A 21 -4.24 29.94 -7.23
C ARG A 21 -3.67 28.81 -8.09
N SER A 22 -2.48 29.01 -8.65
CA SER A 22 -1.80 27.98 -9.44
C SER A 22 -1.57 26.70 -8.62
N PHE A 23 -1.17 26.84 -7.35
CA PHE A 23 -1.01 25.69 -6.46
C PHE A 23 -2.31 24.91 -6.27
N VAL A 24 -3.42 25.60 -5.98
CA VAL A 24 -4.74 24.95 -5.79
C VAL A 24 -5.23 24.29 -7.08
N GLU A 25 -5.06 24.94 -8.23
CA GLU A 25 -5.47 24.41 -9.53
C GLU A 25 -4.70 23.15 -9.95
N HIS A 26 -3.50 22.94 -9.41
CA HIS A 26 -2.64 21.79 -9.74
C HIS A 26 -2.46 20.83 -8.55
N LEU A 27 -3.35 20.89 -7.55
CA LEU A 27 -3.37 19.89 -6.49
C LEU A 27 -3.71 18.51 -7.07
N ASP A 28 -2.98 17.50 -6.60
CA ASP A 28 -3.25 16.11 -6.98
C ASP A 28 -4.63 15.66 -6.49
N SER A 29 -5.21 14.66 -7.15
CA SER A 29 -6.52 14.10 -6.79
C SER A 29 -6.54 13.52 -5.37
N SER A 30 -5.37 13.20 -4.81
CA SER A 30 -5.21 12.72 -3.44
C SER A 30 -5.18 13.83 -2.37
N SER A 31 -5.23 15.11 -2.75
CA SER A 31 -5.19 16.25 -1.83
C SER A 31 -6.43 16.30 -0.91
N GLU A 32 -6.24 16.66 0.36
CA GLU A 32 -7.35 16.82 1.32
C GLU A 32 -8.39 17.84 0.85
N LEU A 33 -7.95 18.92 0.20
CA LEU A 33 -8.88 19.92 -0.37
C LEU A 33 -9.76 19.29 -1.46
N MET A 34 -9.17 18.50 -2.35
CA MET A 34 -9.93 17.80 -3.40
C MET A 34 -10.91 16.80 -2.80
N LYS A 35 -10.53 16.12 -1.72
CA LYS A 35 -11.43 15.18 -1.02
C LYS A 35 -12.61 15.88 -0.36
N GLU A 36 -12.39 17.05 0.23
CA GLU A 36 -13.44 17.84 0.86
C GLU A 36 -14.39 18.45 -0.18
N MET A 37 -13.85 18.91 -1.31
CA MET A 37 -14.66 19.47 -2.40
C MET A 37 -15.44 18.42 -3.20
N HIS A 38 -14.91 17.19 -3.32
CA HIS A 38 -15.46 16.11 -4.13
C HIS A 38 -15.54 14.79 -3.34
N PRO A 39 -16.33 14.73 -2.25
CA PRO A 39 -16.38 13.58 -1.35
C PRO A 39 -16.82 12.29 -2.04
N GLU A 40 -17.62 12.39 -3.11
CA GLU A 40 -18.12 11.25 -3.88
C GLU A 40 -17.03 10.54 -4.70
N THR A 41 -15.97 11.25 -5.11
CA THR A 41 -14.88 10.70 -5.92
C THR A 41 -13.58 10.52 -5.15
N ALA A 42 -13.42 11.24 -4.04
CA ALA A 42 -12.28 11.20 -3.12
C ALA A 42 -11.81 9.78 -2.81
N ASP A 43 -12.79 8.93 -2.53
CA ASP A 43 -12.61 7.55 -2.13
C ASP A 43 -12.07 6.67 -3.26
N TRP A 44 -12.46 6.97 -4.50
CA TRP A 44 -12.12 6.18 -5.70
C TRP A 44 -10.80 6.61 -6.34
N GLN A 45 -10.46 7.89 -6.28
CA GLN A 45 -9.27 8.46 -6.90
C GLN A 45 -8.02 8.43 -6.01
N GLY A 46 -8.13 7.85 -4.81
CA GLY A 46 -7.00 7.73 -3.90
C GLY A 46 -5.82 6.99 -4.53
N ALA A 47 -4.61 7.53 -4.36
CA ALA A 47 -3.36 7.02 -4.91
C ALA A 47 -3.10 5.53 -4.59
N SER A 48 -3.71 5.00 -3.54
CA SER A 48 -3.60 3.57 -3.18
C SER A 48 -4.74 2.71 -3.75
N ARG A 49 -5.96 3.24 -3.91
CA ARG A 49 -7.14 2.41 -4.23
C ARG A 49 -7.15 1.96 -5.69
N VAL A 50 -6.87 2.86 -6.63
CA VAL A 50 -6.82 2.52 -8.06
C VAL A 50 -5.73 1.46 -8.35
N PRO A 51 -4.48 1.62 -7.86
CA PRO A 51 -3.46 0.59 -8.06
C PRO A 51 -3.80 -0.74 -7.38
N MET A 52 -4.49 -0.73 -6.23
CA MET A 52 -4.92 -1.96 -5.58
C MET A 52 -5.99 -2.70 -6.39
N ILE A 53 -6.99 -1.99 -6.91
CA ILE A 53 -8.01 -2.59 -7.78
C ILE A 53 -7.35 -3.16 -9.05
N LEU A 54 -6.41 -2.44 -9.65
CA LEU A 54 -5.70 -2.92 -10.82
C LEU A 54 -4.86 -4.16 -10.52
N ALA A 55 -4.21 -4.22 -9.35
CA ALA A 55 -3.51 -5.40 -8.88
C ALA A 55 -4.45 -6.60 -8.67
N ASP A 56 -5.65 -6.39 -8.12
CA ASP A 56 -6.68 -7.43 -7.99
C ASP A 56 -7.10 -7.99 -9.35
N ILE A 57 -7.36 -7.12 -10.33
CA ILE A 57 -7.72 -7.51 -11.69
C ILE A 57 -6.59 -8.35 -12.31
N TYR A 58 -5.34 -7.91 -12.16
CA TYR A 58 -4.18 -8.65 -12.65
C TYR A 58 -4.10 -10.06 -12.04
N ASP A 59 -4.27 -10.17 -10.73
CA ASP A 59 -4.20 -11.45 -10.00
C ASP A 59 -5.28 -12.43 -10.47
N LEU A 60 -6.51 -11.94 -10.64
CA LEU A 60 -7.64 -12.72 -11.15
C LEU A 60 -7.37 -13.25 -12.56
N LEU A 61 -6.85 -12.39 -13.46
CA LEU A 61 -6.51 -12.77 -14.83
C LEU A 61 -5.37 -13.79 -14.87
N ALA A 62 -4.34 -13.61 -14.05
CA ALA A 62 -3.22 -14.55 -13.95
C ALA A 62 -3.71 -15.94 -13.48
N ILE A 63 -4.56 -15.97 -12.46
CA ILE A 63 -5.17 -17.21 -11.95
C ILE A 63 -6.03 -17.87 -13.03
N PHE A 64 -6.90 -17.11 -13.70
CA PHE A 64 -7.77 -17.64 -14.75
C PHE A 64 -6.95 -18.28 -15.88
N ARG A 65 -5.92 -17.59 -16.37
CA ARG A 65 -5.00 -18.11 -17.38
C ARG A 65 -4.31 -19.39 -16.93
N TRP A 66 -3.88 -19.44 -15.67
CA TRP A 66 -3.27 -20.64 -15.10
C TRP A 66 -4.25 -21.82 -15.01
N GLN A 67 -5.48 -21.58 -14.57
CA GLN A 67 -6.53 -22.60 -14.52
C GLN A 67 -6.82 -23.16 -15.92
N TYR A 68 -6.97 -22.28 -16.91
CA TYR A 68 -7.17 -22.66 -18.31
C TYR A 68 -6.00 -23.50 -18.84
N ALA A 69 -4.76 -23.06 -18.65
CA ALA A 69 -3.58 -23.79 -19.10
C ALA A 69 -3.44 -25.15 -18.40
N THR A 70 -3.78 -25.21 -17.11
CA THR A 70 -3.73 -26.44 -16.31
C THR A 70 -4.78 -27.46 -16.76
N ALA A 71 -6.00 -27.01 -17.07
CA ALA A 71 -7.08 -27.86 -17.57
C ALA A 71 -6.74 -28.44 -18.95
N ASN A 72 -6.08 -27.66 -19.80
CA ASN A 72 -5.67 -28.07 -21.14
C ASN A 72 -4.31 -28.81 -21.19
N THR A 73 -3.68 -29.06 -20.04
CA THR A 73 -2.43 -29.82 -19.99
C THR A 73 -2.72 -31.31 -20.17
N LYS A 74 -2.13 -31.93 -21.21
CA LYS A 74 -2.25 -33.37 -21.47
C LYS A 74 -1.82 -34.21 -20.27
N LYS A 75 -2.51 -35.33 -20.03
CA LYS A 75 -2.17 -36.30 -18.97
C LYS A 75 -0.70 -36.74 -19.10
N GLY A 76 0.04 -36.71 -18.01
CA GLY A 76 1.47 -37.06 -17.97
C GLY A 76 2.43 -35.91 -18.32
N LYS A 77 1.94 -34.72 -18.69
CA LYS A 77 2.79 -33.52 -18.85
C LYS A 77 2.80 -32.67 -17.58
N LYS A 78 3.90 -31.96 -17.35
CA LYS A 78 4.06 -31.06 -16.20
C LYS A 78 3.09 -29.87 -16.32
N LYS A 79 2.26 -29.68 -15.30
CA LYS A 79 1.34 -28.54 -15.20
C LYS A 79 2.12 -27.23 -15.00
N PRO A 80 1.61 -26.09 -15.51
CA PRO A 80 2.24 -24.79 -15.30
C PRO A 80 2.24 -24.41 -13.80
N LYS A 81 3.25 -23.65 -13.39
CA LYS A 81 3.35 -23.15 -12.01
C LYS A 81 2.22 -22.15 -11.73
N LYS A 82 1.64 -22.23 -10.53
CA LYS A 82 0.64 -21.26 -10.07
C LYS A 82 1.29 -19.87 -10.00
N PRO A 83 0.65 -18.82 -10.54
CA PRO A 83 1.17 -17.46 -10.45
C PRO A 83 1.19 -16.98 -9.01
N LYS A 84 2.14 -16.11 -8.70
CA LYS A 84 2.18 -15.37 -7.45
C LYS A 84 1.36 -14.09 -7.58
N PRO A 85 0.73 -13.59 -6.50
CA PRO A 85 0.08 -12.29 -6.51
C PRO A 85 1.03 -11.17 -6.91
N TYR A 86 0.49 -10.12 -7.53
CA TYR A 86 1.19 -8.89 -7.82
C TYR A 86 1.73 -8.26 -6.55
N GLU A 87 2.89 -7.62 -6.64
CA GLU A 87 3.55 -7.04 -5.48
C GLU A 87 2.84 -5.77 -5.02
N ARG A 88 2.35 -5.77 -3.78
CA ARG A 88 1.61 -4.63 -3.20
C ARG A 88 2.43 -3.92 -2.14
N PRO A 89 2.35 -2.58 -2.04
CA PRO A 89 2.90 -1.85 -0.91
C PRO A 89 2.35 -2.40 0.42
N GLY A 90 3.22 -2.66 1.40
CA GLY A 90 2.84 -3.22 2.70
C GLY A 90 2.57 -4.73 2.71
N ALA A 91 2.41 -5.37 1.55
CA ALA A 91 2.42 -6.83 1.49
C ALA A 91 3.85 -7.29 1.71
N SER A 92 4.11 -7.89 2.88
CA SER A 92 5.34 -8.63 3.09
C SER A 92 5.45 -9.64 1.94
N ARG A 93 6.43 -9.47 1.05
CA ARG A 93 6.94 -10.60 0.27
C ARG A 93 7.11 -11.73 1.28
N GLU A 94 6.95 -12.97 0.88
CA GLU A 94 7.59 -14.10 1.57
C GLU A 94 9.13 -13.96 1.52
N LYS A 95 9.71 -12.76 1.72
CA LYS A 95 10.92 -12.63 2.49
C LYS A 95 10.60 -13.38 3.76
N LYS A 96 11.36 -14.43 4.02
CA LYS A 96 11.54 -15.03 5.33
C LYS A 96 11.59 -13.88 6.35
N GLY A 97 10.44 -13.47 6.87
CA GLY A 97 10.41 -12.61 8.03
C GLY A 97 11.20 -13.39 9.03
N THR A 98 12.24 -12.79 9.59
CA THR A 98 12.93 -13.37 10.73
C THR A 98 11.82 -13.69 11.72
N ARG A 99 11.46 -14.98 11.84
CA ARG A 99 10.42 -15.41 12.76
C ARG A 99 11.04 -15.25 14.14
N ILE A 100 10.86 -14.09 14.75
CA ILE A 100 11.25 -13.85 16.12
C ILE A 100 10.22 -14.59 16.98
N GLY A 101 10.69 -15.57 17.76
CA GLY A 101 9.82 -16.47 18.53
C GLY A 101 9.20 -17.56 17.64
N ARG A 102 9.89 -18.70 17.51
CA ARG A 102 9.29 -19.89 16.91
C ARG A 102 8.41 -20.63 17.91
N ASP A 103 8.84 -20.65 19.16
CA ASP A 103 8.26 -21.46 20.22
C ASP A 103 7.70 -20.55 21.32
N PRO A 104 6.61 -20.96 22.02
CA PRO A 104 6.09 -20.21 23.16
C PRO A 104 7.16 -20.13 24.24
N ILE A 105 7.29 -18.96 24.87
CA ILE A 105 8.20 -18.74 25.99
C ILE A 105 7.77 -19.66 27.14
N PRO A 106 8.63 -20.56 27.64
CA PRO A 106 8.33 -21.35 28.83
C PRO A 106 7.96 -20.44 30.00
N ILE A 107 6.99 -20.85 30.84
CA ILE A 107 6.53 -20.00 31.95
C ILE A 107 7.66 -19.61 32.93
N SER A 108 8.68 -20.46 33.05
CA SER A 108 9.89 -20.20 33.84
C SER A 108 10.79 -19.09 33.29
N GLU A 109 10.63 -18.73 32.02
CA GLU A 109 11.41 -17.70 31.32
C GLU A 109 10.59 -16.44 31.07
N PHE A 110 9.30 -16.44 31.44
CA PHE A 110 8.38 -15.34 31.21
C PHE A 110 8.80 -14.08 31.98
N ASP A 111 9.09 -14.20 33.27
CA ASP A 111 9.44 -13.06 34.12
C ASP A 111 10.75 -12.40 33.64
N THR A 112 11.76 -13.20 33.27
CA THR A 112 13.03 -12.72 32.70
C THR A 112 12.85 -11.97 31.37
N TRP A 113 11.93 -12.43 30.52
CA TRP A 113 11.60 -11.76 29.26
C TRP A 113 10.76 -10.50 29.48
N TRP A 114 9.83 -10.54 30.44
CA TRP A 114 8.91 -9.45 30.76
C TRP A 114 9.61 -8.28 31.44
N ASP A 115 10.52 -8.58 32.36
CA ASP A 115 11.29 -7.58 33.11
C ASP A 115 12.48 -7.04 32.30
N GLY A 116 12.68 -7.52 31.06
CA GLY A 116 13.56 -6.90 30.08
C GLY A 116 14.98 -6.66 30.59
N SER A 117 15.59 -7.67 31.23
CA SER A 117 17.00 -7.71 31.70
C SER A 117 17.62 -6.33 32.01
N ASP A 118 17.54 -5.90 33.27
CA ASP A 118 18.51 -4.96 33.85
C ASP A 118 19.90 -5.63 33.86
N ASP A 119 20.70 -5.35 32.82
CA ASP A 119 22.18 -5.34 32.82
C ASP A 119 22.69 -4.51 31.62
#